data_AF-A0A3D0SCB8-F1
#
_entry.id   AF-A0A3D0SCB8-F1
#
_cell.length_a   1.000
_cell.length_b   1.000
_cell.length_c   1.000
_cell.angle_alpha   90.00
_cell.angle_beta   90.00
_cell.angle_gamma   90.00
#
_symmetry.space_group_name_H-M   'P 1'
#
loop_
_entity.id
_entity.type
_entity.pdbx_description
1 polymer ?
#
loop_
_entity_poly.entity_id
_entity_poly.type
_entity_poly.pdbx_seq_one_letter_code
_entity_poly.pdbx_strand_id
1 'polypeptide(L)'
;MGEIVALAGAGIGGLGLFILAIGLMTEGLKAAAGSSLRRILTTWTNTPLRGIFSGFLMTAIVQSSSAVTVASLGFVNAGLLSLRQVLGIIFGANIGTTMTGWLVAVLGFHLNVEAFALPLVGIGMALKLTQQQGRLAALGQTLVGFGLFFIGIGVLKDAFDGVMQTFSVSQFSADGLTGIFVYLLIGIVITVLTQSSSASIAITITAAASGLIELYSAGAMVIGANIGTTSTAAFAAIGATSAAKRAAAAQVIFNLGTAAIALLILPLLFYF
;
A
#
# COMPACT_ATOMS: atom_id res chain seq x y z
N MET A 1 0.84 13.10 32.36
CA MET A 1 1.59 11.87 31.99
C MET A 1 0.67 10.75 31.48
N GLY A 2 -0.48 10.48 32.13
CA GLY A 2 -1.43 9.47 31.65
C GLY A 2 -2.00 9.73 30.24
N GLU A 3 -2.28 10.99 29.91
CA GLU A 3 -2.81 11.39 28.60
C GLU A 3 -1.82 11.17 27.45
N ILE A 4 -0.55 11.54 27.63
CA ILE A 4 0.53 11.29 26.64
C ILE A 4 0.72 9.78 26.42
N VAL A 5 0.67 8.98 27.49
CA VAL A 5 0.79 7.52 27.39
C VAL A 5 -0.41 6.91 26.66
N ALA A 6 -1.62 7.38 26.94
CA ALA A 6 -2.83 6.93 26.24
C ALA A 6 -2.78 7.27 24.74
N LEU A 7 -2.35 8.49 24.40
CA LEU A 7 -2.24 8.96 23.03
C LEU A 7 -1.12 8.24 22.26
N ALA A 8 0.04 8.02 22.88
CA ALA A 8 1.10 7.22 22.29
C ALA A 8 0.68 5.75 22.11
N GLY A 9 -0.03 5.19 23.09
CA GLY A 9 -0.62 3.85 23.01
C GLY A 9 -1.64 3.72 21.89
N ALA A 10 -2.52 4.69 21.72
CA ALA A 10 -3.50 4.74 20.64
C ALA A 10 -2.80 4.85 19.27
N GLY A 11 -1.79 5.71 19.13
CA GLY A 11 -1.02 5.84 17.90
C GLY A 11 -0.29 4.55 17.52
N ILE A 12 0.47 3.96 18.43
CA ILE A 12 1.24 2.72 18.18
C ILE A 12 0.28 1.53 17.97
N GLY A 13 -0.77 1.41 18.80
CA GLY A 13 -1.78 0.37 18.69
C GLY A 13 -2.58 0.46 17.40
N GLY A 14 -3.01 1.66 17.00
CA GLY A 14 -3.68 1.93 15.74
C GLY A 14 -2.80 1.57 14.54
N LEU A 15 -1.53 1.98 14.54
CA LEU A 15 -0.55 1.61 13.51
C LEU A 15 -0.38 0.08 13.44
N GLY A 16 -0.26 -0.59 14.59
CA GLY A 16 -0.12 -2.04 14.69
C GLY A 16 -1.33 -2.79 14.12
N LEU A 17 -2.54 -2.39 14.51
CA LEU A 17 -3.80 -2.94 13.98
C LEU A 17 -3.89 -2.73 12.46
N PHE A 18 -3.50 -1.55 11.99
CA PHE A 18 -3.55 -1.20 10.59
C PHE A 18 -2.57 -2.02 9.72
N ILE A 19 -1.33 -2.20 10.19
CA ILE A 19 -0.33 -3.03 9.51
C ILE A 19 -0.76 -4.50 9.52
N LEU A 20 -1.25 -5.00 10.67
CA LEU A 20 -1.80 -6.36 10.78
C LEU A 20 -2.93 -6.58 9.79
N ALA A 21 -3.85 -5.62 9.70
CA ALA A 21 -4.99 -5.66 8.81
C ALA A 21 -4.58 -5.76 7.34
N ILE A 22 -3.64 -4.91 6.89
CA ILE A 22 -3.10 -4.99 5.53
C ILE A 22 -2.43 -6.34 5.28
N GLY A 23 -1.68 -6.87 6.24
CA GLY A 23 -1.09 -8.21 6.17
C GLY A 23 -2.14 -9.30 5.95
N LEU A 24 -3.18 -9.33 6.80
CA LEU A 24 -4.27 -10.30 6.70
C LEU A 24 -5.03 -10.19 5.38
N MET A 25 -5.40 -8.98 4.96
CA MET A 25 -6.05 -8.75 3.66
C MET A 25 -5.19 -9.27 2.53
N THR A 26 -3.92 -8.87 2.50
CA THR A 26 -2.97 -9.22 1.45
C THR A 26 -2.79 -10.74 1.36
N GLU A 27 -2.57 -11.42 2.48
CA GLU A 27 -2.41 -12.88 2.53
C GLU A 27 -3.69 -13.62 2.15
N GLY A 28 -4.85 -13.18 2.67
CA GLY A 28 -6.14 -13.77 2.35
C GLY A 28 -6.47 -13.62 0.86
N LEU A 29 -6.27 -12.44 0.29
CA LEU A 29 -6.51 -12.18 -1.13
C LEU A 29 -5.52 -12.96 -2.01
N LYS A 30 -4.25 -13.05 -1.63
CA LYS A 30 -3.25 -13.90 -2.32
C LYS A 30 -3.68 -15.36 -2.31
N ALA A 31 -4.04 -15.90 -1.16
CA ALA A 31 -4.43 -17.31 -1.02
C ALA A 31 -5.72 -17.60 -1.80
N ALA A 32 -6.69 -16.69 -1.76
CA ALA A 32 -7.93 -16.81 -2.53
C ALA A 32 -7.71 -16.68 -4.05
N ALA A 33 -6.74 -15.86 -4.47
CA ALA A 33 -6.44 -15.59 -5.87
C ALA A 33 -5.38 -16.52 -6.47
N GLY A 34 -4.64 -17.34 -5.71
CA GLY A 34 -3.39 -17.97 -6.13
C GLY A 34 -3.42 -18.66 -7.51
N SER A 35 -4.42 -19.52 -7.76
CA SER A 35 -4.56 -20.19 -9.06
C SER A 35 -4.97 -19.23 -10.19
N SER A 36 -5.82 -18.25 -9.89
CA SER A 36 -6.22 -17.18 -10.81
C SER A 36 -5.07 -16.23 -11.14
N LEU A 37 -4.24 -15.86 -10.15
CA LEU A 37 -3.05 -15.02 -10.30
C LEU A 37 -2.07 -15.70 -11.28
N ARG A 38 -1.76 -16.98 -11.06
CA ARG A 38 -0.93 -17.76 -11.99
C ARG A 38 -1.54 -17.80 -13.39
N ARG A 39 -2.84 -18.11 -13.51
CA ARG A 39 -3.52 -18.22 -14.81
C ARG A 39 -3.49 -16.89 -15.57
N ILE A 40 -3.95 -15.81 -14.96
CA ILE A 40 -4.02 -14.47 -15.59
C ILE A 40 -2.63 -14.00 -16.01
N LEU A 41 -1.64 -14.11 -15.11
CA LEU A 41 -0.28 -13.64 -15.41
C LEU A 41 0.38 -14.44 -16.54
N THR A 42 0.09 -15.74 -16.69
CA THR A 42 0.68 -16.59 -17.73
C THR A 42 -0.06 -16.58 -19.06
N THR A 43 -1.39 -16.44 -19.09
CA THR A 43 -2.17 -16.57 -20.33
C THR A 43 -2.66 -15.24 -20.89
N TRP A 44 -2.77 -14.20 -20.07
CA TRP A 44 -3.40 -12.94 -20.45
C TRP A 44 -2.43 -11.76 -20.53
N THR A 45 -1.13 -12.02 -20.62
CA THR A 45 -0.08 -10.97 -20.63
C THR A 45 0.66 -10.86 -21.96
N ASN A 46 0.19 -11.55 -23.00
CA ASN A 46 0.89 -11.69 -24.29
C ASN A 46 1.09 -10.38 -25.08
N THR A 47 0.39 -9.29 -24.70
CA THR A 47 0.58 -7.95 -25.29
C THR A 47 0.85 -6.92 -24.19
N PRO A 48 1.58 -5.82 -24.48
CA PRO A 48 1.90 -4.81 -23.46
C PRO A 48 0.68 -4.26 -22.73
N LEU A 49 -0.39 -3.91 -23.45
CA LEU A 49 -1.62 -3.40 -22.85
C LEU A 49 -2.30 -4.43 -21.94
N ARG A 50 -2.36 -5.70 -22.37
CA ARG A 50 -2.94 -6.76 -21.54
C ARG A 50 -2.07 -7.05 -20.31
N GLY A 51 -0.74 -6.91 -20.44
CA GLY A 51 0.19 -6.96 -19.31
C GLY A 51 -0.09 -5.86 -18.28
N ILE A 52 -0.20 -4.60 -18.73
CA ILE A 52 -0.56 -3.46 -17.87
C ILE A 52 -1.89 -3.68 -17.19
N PHE A 53 -2.93 -4.04 -17.94
CA PHE A 53 -4.26 -4.24 -17.36
C PHE A 53 -4.29 -5.42 -16.38
N SER A 54 -3.55 -6.51 -16.67
CA SER A 54 -3.41 -7.62 -15.74
C SER A 54 -2.71 -7.20 -14.45
N GLY A 55 -1.62 -6.44 -14.53
CA GLY A 55 -0.92 -5.92 -13.36
C GLY A 55 -1.79 -4.98 -12.51
N PHE A 56 -2.53 -4.09 -13.18
CA PHE A 56 -3.49 -3.19 -12.56
C PHE A 56 -4.56 -3.96 -11.79
N LEU A 57 -5.28 -4.87 -12.46
CA LEU A 57 -6.35 -5.65 -11.84
C LEU A 57 -5.84 -6.53 -10.71
N MET A 58 -4.72 -7.23 -10.91
CA MET A 58 -4.17 -8.10 -9.88
C MET A 58 -3.75 -7.29 -8.65
N THR A 59 -3.15 -6.12 -8.85
CA THR A 59 -2.77 -5.27 -7.71
C THR A 59 -3.99 -4.65 -7.03
N ALA A 60 -4.97 -4.16 -7.78
CA ALA A 60 -6.19 -3.61 -7.21
C ALA A 60 -6.98 -4.65 -6.39
N ILE A 61 -7.01 -5.90 -6.85
CA ILE A 61 -7.68 -7.00 -6.14
C ILE A 61 -6.86 -7.49 -4.96
N VAL A 62 -5.55 -7.72 -5.12
CA VAL A 62 -4.68 -8.28 -4.07
C VAL A 62 -4.25 -7.23 -3.05
N GLN A 63 -4.35 -5.94 -3.41
CA GLN A 63 -3.90 -4.78 -2.64
C GLN A 63 -2.40 -4.80 -2.32
N SER A 64 -1.58 -5.44 -3.17
CA SER A 64 -0.13 -5.52 -2.98
C SER A 64 0.62 -5.60 -4.32
N SER A 65 1.12 -4.48 -4.79
CA SER A 65 1.96 -4.42 -6.00
C SER A 65 3.30 -5.12 -5.81
N SER A 66 3.88 -5.06 -4.60
CA SER A 66 5.09 -5.81 -4.25
C SER A 66 4.90 -7.31 -4.45
N ALA A 67 3.74 -7.86 -4.06
CA ALA A 67 3.47 -9.27 -4.28
C ALA A 67 3.31 -9.64 -5.76
N VAL A 68 2.58 -8.82 -6.51
CA VAL A 68 2.41 -9.01 -7.96
C VAL A 68 3.77 -8.92 -8.66
N THR A 69 4.62 -7.98 -8.25
CA THR A 69 5.98 -7.79 -8.77
C THR A 69 6.87 -8.97 -8.43
N VAL A 70 6.95 -9.39 -7.16
CA VAL A 70 7.76 -10.54 -6.72
C VAL A 70 7.32 -11.83 -7.41
N ALA A 71 6.02 -12.07 -7.55
CA ALA A 71 5.50 -13.22 -8.30
C ALA A 71 5.91 -13.16 -9.77
N SER A 72 5.80 -11.99 -10.40
CA SER A 72 6.20 -11.80 -11.80
C SER A 72 7.70 -11.99 -12.01
N LEU A 73 8.53 -11.48 -11.09
CA LEU A 73 9.97 -11.70 -11.05
C LEU A 73 10.30 -13.18 -10.90
N GLY A 74 9.59 -13.91 -10.03
CA GLY A 74 9.70 -15.35 -9.89
C GLY A 74 9.38 -16.11 -11.20
N PHE A 75 8.34 -15.70 -11.91
CA PHE A 75 7.95 -16.33 -13.18
C PHE A 75 8.92 -16.05 -14.32
N VAL A 76 9.47 -14.84 -14.45
CA VAL A 76 10.54 -14.59 -15.44
C VAL A 76 11.84 -15.31 -15.06
N ASN A 77 12.13 -15.44 -13.77
CA ASN A 77 13.28 -16.21 -13.29
C ASN A 77 13.15 -17.70 -13.62
N ALA A 78 11.93 -18.25 -13.57
CA ALA A 78 11.61 -19.62 -13.96
C ALA A 78 11.44 -19.81 -15.48
N GLY A 79 11.62 -18.76 -16.30
CA GLY A 79 11.45 -18.82 -17.76
C GLY A 79 9.99 -18.93 -18.23
N LEU A 80 9.01 -18.74 -17.33
CA LEU A 80 7.58 -18.83 -17.63
C LEU A 80 7.01 -17.55 -18.23
N LEU A 81 7.67 -16.40 -18.00
CA LEU A 81 7.33 -15.11 -18.60
C LEU A 81 8.56 -14.50 -19.26
N SER A 82 8.35 -13.81 -20.37
CA SER A 82 9.37 -12.95 -20.96
C SER A 82 9.53 -11.64 -20.17
N LEU A 83 10.70 -11.00 -20.30
CA LEU A 83 10.95 -9.68 -19.73
C LEU A 83 9.87 -8.67 -20.15
N ARG A 84 9.45 -8.67 -21.42
CA ARG A 84 8.43 -7.76 -21.94
C ARG A 84 7.07 -7.92 -21.24
N GLN A 85 6.67 -9.16 -20.95
CA GLN A 85 5.43 -9.44 -20.23
C GLN A 85 5.50 -8.93 -18.79
N VAL A 86 6.61 -9.20 -18.10
CA VAL A 86 6.84 -8.75 -16.73
C VAL A 86 6.86 -7.23 -16.62
N LEU A 87 7.49 -6.52 -17.55
CA LEU A 87 7.47 -5.04 -17.57
C LEU A 87 6.04 -4.51 -17.66
N GLY A 88 5.20 -5.08 -18.52
CA GLY A 88 3.78 -4.71 -18.60
C GLY A 88 3.06 -4.92 -17.26
N ILE A 89 3.23 -6.08 -16.64
CA ILE A 89 2.61 -6.40 -15.34
C ILE A 89 3.08 -5.43 -14.26
N ILE A 90 4.38 -5.15 -14.19
CA ILE A 90 4.98 -4.26 -13.18
C ILE A 90 4.43 -2.83 -13.32
N PHE A 91 4.40 -2.27 -14.54
CA PHE A 91 3.86 -0.92 -14.76
C PHE A 91 2.37 -0.85 -14.43
N GLY A 92 1.62 -1.89 -14.80
CA GLY A 92 0.23 -2.05 -14.38
C GLY A 92 0.04 -2.09 -12.87
N ALA A 93 0.92 -2.81 -12.16
CA ALA A 93 0.84 -2.95 -10.71
C ALA A 93 1.04 -1.60 -10.00
N ASN A 94 1.91 -0.73 -10.51
CA ASN A 94 2.04 0.63 -9.97
C ASN A 94 0.73 1.44 -10.15
N ILE A 95 0.06 1.33 -11.30
CA ILE A 95 -1.26 1.93 -11.51
C ILE A 95 -2.28 1.33 -10.53
N GLY A 96 -2.28 0.01 -10.34
CA GLY A 96 -3.21 -0.65 -9.42
C GLY A 96 -3.05 -0.20 -7.97
N THR A 97 -1.85 0.21 -7.56
CA THR A 97 -1.58 0.72 -6.20
C THR A 97 -2.35 2.00 -5.90
N THR A 98 -2.71 2.80 -6.92
CA THR A 98 -3.51 4.03 -6.70
C THR A 98 -4.91 3.73 -6.15
N MET A 99 -5.42 2.50 -6.36
CA MET A 99 -6.69 2.07 -5.78
C MET A 99 -6.67 2.03 -4.25
N THR A 100 -5.49 1.86 -3.62
CA THR A 100 -5.37 1.95 -2.17
C THR A 100 -5.76 3.34 -1.67
N GLY A 101 -5.31 4.40 -2.37
CA GLY A 101 -5.64 5.77 -1.99
C GLY A 101 -7.14 6.04 -2.04
N TRP A 102 -7.80 5.60 -3.12
CA TRP A 102 -9.26 5.68 -3.25
C TRP A 102 -10.00 4.89 -2.18
N LEU A 103 -9.50 3.70 -1.85
CA LEU A 103 -10.08 2.87 -0.81
C LEU A 103 -10.04 3.59 0.54
N VAL A 104 -8.88 4.16 0.90
CA VAL A 104 -8.71 4.88 2.17
C VAL A 104 -9.54 6.17 2.18
N ALA A 105 -9.43 7.00 1.15
CA ALA A 105 -10.09 8.30 1.09
C ALA A 105 -11.63 8.18 1.07
N VAL A 106 -12.18 7.27 0.27
CA VAL A 106 -13.62 7.10 0.13
C VAL A 106 -14.20 6.24 1.24
N LEU A 107 -13.65 5.03 1.45
CA LEU A 107 -14.27 4.08 2.39
C LEU A 107 -13.85 4.32 3.84
N GLY A 108 -12.64 4.83 4.08
CA GLY A 108 -12.11 5.03 5.42
C GLY A 108 -12.70 6.22 6.18
N PHE A 109 -13.18 7.25 5.47
CA PHE A 109 -13.67 8.49 6.12
C PHE A 109 -15.15 8.81 5.86
N HIS A 110 -15.77 8.31 4.78
CA HIS A 110 -17.17 8.64 4.46
C HIS A 110 -18.19 7.58 4.87
N LEU A 111 -17.78 6.33 5.10
CA LEU A 111 -18.68 5.30 5.59
C LEU A 111 -18.75 5.37 7.12
N ASN A 112 -19.89 5.00 7.73
CA ASN A 112 -19.93 4.69 9.16
C ASN A 112 -19.13 3.39 9.37
N VAL A 113 -17.82 3.53 9.36
CA VAL A 113 -16.83 2.47 9.28
C VAL A 113 -17.02 1.46 10.41
N GLU A 114 -17.37 1.95 11.61
CA GLU A 114 -17.64 1.13 12.79
C GLU A 114 -18.82 0.16 12.60
N ALA A 115 -19.86 0.57 11.88
CA ALA A 115 -21.06 -0.25 11.67
C ALA A 115 -20.79 -1.49 10.80
N PHE A 116 -19.78 -1.42 9.91
CA PHE A 116 -19.41 -2.52 9.03
C PHE A 116 -18.16 -3.27 9.48
N ALA A 117 -17.25 -2.61 10.21
CA ALA A 117 -15.99 -3.20 10.60
C ALA A 117 -16.15 -4.41 11.53
N LEU A 118 -16.94 -4.29 12.61
CA LEU A 118 -17.15 -5.38 13.57
C LEU A 118 -17.87 -6.58 12.95
N PRO A 119 -18.94 -6.42 12.14
CA PRO A 119 -19.53 -7.53 11.39
C PRO A 119 -18.53 -8.20 10.44
N LEU A 120 -17.68 -7.46 9.74
CA LEU A 120 -16.66 -8.03 8.86
C LEU A 120 -15.65 -8.89 9.65
N VAL A 121 -15.22 -8.44 10.82
CA VAL A 121 -14.36 -9.24 11.73
C VAL A 121 -15.09 -10.50 12.19
N GLY A 122 -16.33 -10.37 12.66
CA GLY A 122 -17.12 -11.50 13.19
C GLY A 122 -17.38 -12.57 12.12
N ILE A 123 -17.89 -12.17 10.95
CA ILE A 123 -18.16 -13.07 9.82
C ILE A 123 -16.84 -13.66 9.29
N GLY A 124 -15.82 -12.83 9.11
CA GLY A 124 -14.52 -13.28 8.63
C GLY A 124 -13.89 -14.33 9.54
N MET A 125 -13.95 -14.11 10.85
CA MET A 125 -13.43 -15.05 11.82
C MET A 125 -14.28 -16.33 11.89
N ALA A 126 -15.61 -16.21 11.83
CA ALA A 126 -16.49 -17.38 11.75
C ALA A 126 -16.13 -18.27 10.55
N LEU A 127 -15.98 -17.67 9.35
CA LEU A 127 -15.56 -18.40 8.15
C LEU A 127 -14.19 -19.06 8.30
N LYS A 128 -13.21 -18.37 8.89
CA LYS A 128 -11.86 -18.89 9.15
C LYS A 128 -11.83 -20.00 10.21
N LEU A 129 -12.75 -19.99 11.18
CA LEU A 129 -12.88 -21.04 12.18
C LEU A 129 -13.62 -22.26 11.64
N THR A 130 -14.64 -22.07 10.79
CA THR A 130 -15.37 -23.18 10.15
C THR A 130 -14.50 -23.93 9.14
N GLN A 131 -13.63 -23.22 8.42
CA GLN A 131 -12.63 -23.86 7.54
C GLN A 131 -11.25 -23.28 7.82
N GLN A 132 -10.31 -24.14 8.23
CA GLN A 132 -8.94 -23.73 8.52
C GLN A 132 -8.07 -23.55 7.26
N GLN A 133 -8.47 -24.13 6.13
CA GLN A 133 -7.71 -24.09 4.88
C GLN A 133 -8.62 -23.89 3.67
N GLY A 134 -8.03 -23.51 2.55
CA GLY A 134 -8.73 -23.33 1.28
C GLY A 134 -9.29 -21.92 1.09
N ARG A 135 -10.08 -21.75 0.03
CA ARG A 135 -10.51 -20.44 -0.46
C ARG A 135 -11.46 -19.72 0.51
N LEU A 136 -12.32 -20.45 1.21
CA LEU A 136 -13.22 -19.85 2.20
C LEU A 136 -12.47 -19.34 3.43
N ALA A 137 -11.47 -20.10 3.92
CA ALA A 137 -10.58 -19.65 4.99
C ALA A 137 -9.83 -18.36 4.61
N ALA A 138 -9.35 -18.30 3.36
CA ALA A 138 -8.65 -17.15 2.80
C ALA A 138 -9.56 -15.92 2.66
N LEU A 139 -10.82 -16.11 2.23
CA LEU A 139 -11.83 -15.04 2.23
C LEU A 139 -12.17 -14.59 3.65
N GLY A 140 -12.32 -15.51 4.60
CA GLY A 140 -12.53 -15.19 6.01
C GLY A 140 -11.40 -14.30 6.56
N GLN A 141 -10.15 -14.69 6.31
CA GLN A 141 -8.97 -13.88 6.66
C GLN A 141 -8.99 -12.49 5.99
N THR A 142 -9.42 -12.43 4.73
CA THR A 142 -9.56 -11.16 4.00
C THR A 142 -10.58 -10.24 4.68
N LEU A 143 -11.75 -10.77 5.06
CA LEU A 143 -12.80 -10.00 5.74
C LEU A 143 -12.35 -9.51 7.12
N VAL A 144 -11.66 -10.35 7.90
CA VAL A 144 -11.05 -9.92 9.17
C VAL A 144 -10.07 -8.78 8.91
N GLY A 145 -9.21 -8.91 7.91
CA GLY A 145 -8.30 -7.86 7.50
C GLY A 145 -9.02 -6.55 7.16
N PHE A 146 -10.09 -6.59 6.38
CA PHE A 146 -10.87 -5.38 6.07
C PHE A 146 -11.52 -4.75 7.31
N GLY A 147 -12.10 -5.56 8.21
CA GLY A 147 -12.68 -5.04 9.45
C GLY A 147 -11.64 -4.40 10.37
N LEU A 148 -10.48 -5.05 10.55
CA LEU A 148 -9.38 -4.50 11.34
C LEU A 148 -8.73 -3.27 10.69
N PHE A 149 -8.69 -3.20 9.36
CA PHE A 149 -8.17 -2.06 8.62
C PHE A 149 -8.97 -0.81 8.95
N PHE A 150 -10.28 -0.95 8.91
CA PHE A 150 -11.25 0.08 9.22
C PHE A 150 -11.21 0.53 10.69
N ILE A 151 -11.12 -0.40 11.64
CA ILE A 151 -10.91 -0.08 13.06
C ILE A 151 -9.58 0.66 13.26
N GLY A 152 -8.51 0.19 12.61
CA GLY A 152 -7.18 0.80 12.69
C GLY A 152 -7.17 2.24 12.18
N ILE A 153 -7.89 2.55 11.09
CA ILE A 153 -8.05 3.93 10.60
C ILE A 153 -8.72 4.82 11.65
N GLY A 154 -9.80 4.35 12.28
CA GLY A 154 -10.50 5.10 13.32
C GLY A 154 -9.58 5.43 14.50
N VAL A 155 -8.90 4.41 15.04
CA VAL A 155 -7.95 4.59 16.15
C VAL A 155 -6.80 5.54 15.78
N LEU A 156 -6.28 5.45 14.55
CA LEU A 156 -5.23 6.35 14.07
C LEU A 156 -5.72 7.79 13.93
N LYS A 157 -6.93 7.99 13.39
CA LYS A 157 -7.55 9.30 13.26
C LYS A 157 -7.73 9.94 14.63
N ASP A 158 -8.32 9.23 15.58
CA ASP A 158 -8.53 9.73 16.95
C ASP A 158 -7.20 10.06 17.65
N ALA A 159 -6.16 9.23 17.44
CA ALA A 159 -4.84 9.49 17.98
C ALA A 159 -4.21 10.75 17.37
N PHE A 160 -4.32 10.95 16.05
CA PHE A 160 -3.79 12.13 15.37
C PHE A 160 -4.56 13.41 15.73
N ASP A 161 -5.89 13.32 15.87
CA ASP A 161 -6.73 14.44 16.33
C ASP A 161 -6.35 14.84 17.76
N GLY A 162 -6.09 13.86 18.64
CA GLY A 162 -5.58 14.11 19.99
C GLY A 162 -4.19 14.77 20.00
N VAL A 163 -3.29 14.39 19.09
CA VAL A 163 -1.98 15.02 18.94
C VAL A 163 -2.14 16.49 18.58
N MET A 164 -3.03 16.79 17.63
CA MET A 164 -3.29 18.16 17.18
C MET A 164 -3.86 19.07 18.27
N GLN A 165 -4.67 18.52 19.18
CA GLN A 165 -5.24 19.28 20.30
C GLN A 165 -4.23 19.51 21.42
N THR A 166 -3.30 18.58 21.62
CA THR A 166 -2.33 18.60 22.74
C THR A 166 -1.04 19.34 22.37
N PHE A 167 -0.59 19.23 21.12
CA PHE A 167 0.67 19.79 20.63
C PHE A 167 0.42 20.77 19.49
N SER A 168 1.09 21.92 19.52
CA SER A 168 1.14 22.82 18.37
C SER A 168 2.05 22.23 17.28
N VAL A 169 1.48 21.42 16.40
CA VAL A 169 2.21 20.77 15.30
C VAL A 169 2.76 21.77 14.28
N SER A 170 2.27 23.02 14.28
CA SER A 170 2.77 24.14 13.48
C SER A 170 4.24 24.50 13.71
N GLN A 171 4.87 24.00 14.77
CA GLN A 171 6.31 24.19 15.04
C GLN A 171 7.19 23.12 14.36
N PHE A 172 6.59 22.02 13.89
CA PHE A 172 7.27 20.89 13.27
C PHE A 172 7.00 20.78 11.77
N SER A 173 6.14 21.65 11.21
CA SER A 173 5.98 21.80 9.77
C SER A 173 7.25 22.40 9.18
N ALA A 174 7.99 21.57 8.44
CA ALA A 174 9.06 22.05 7.59
C ALA A 174 8.44 22.67 6.34
N ASP A 175 8.66 23.97 6.13
CA ASP A 175 8.10 24.70 5.01
C ASP A 175 8.98 24.63 3.75
N GLY A 176 8.36 24.89 2.60
CA GLY A 176 9.04 25.01 1.31
C GLY A 176 9.72 23.72 0.84
N LEU A 177 10.81 23.86 0.08
CA LEU A 177 11.51 22.73 -0.55
C LEU A 177 12.05 21.73 0.48
N THR A 178 12.51 22.22 1.64
CA THR A 178 13.02 21.37 2.73
C THR A 178 11.94 20.43 3.25
N GLY A 179 10.72 20.94 3.44
CA GLY A 179 9.55 20.15 3.81
C GLY A 179 9.29 19.00 2.83
N ILE A 180 9.25 19.31 1.54
CA ILE A 180 9.01 18.32 0.48
C ILE A 180 10.00 17.16 0.59
N PHE A 181 11.30 17.45 0.72
CA PHE A 181 12.32 16.40 0.82
C PHE A 181 12.22 15.58 2.09
N VAL A 182 11.89 16.22 3.22
CA VAL A 182 11.68 15.54 4.51
C VAL A 182 10.50 14.57 4.41
N TYR A 183 9.34 15.03 3.94
CA TYR A 183 8.14 14.19 3.82
C TYR A 183 8.30 13.08 2.78
N LEU A 184 9.00 13.35 1.66
CA LEU A 184 9.39 12.33 0.70
C LEU A 184 10.27 11.25 1.36
N LEU A 185 11.28 11.65 2.13
CA LEU A 185 12.16 10.69 2.81
C LEU A 185 11.42 9.87 3.87
N ILE A 186 10.50 10.50 4.63
CA ILE A 186 9.61 9.80 5.56
C ILE A 186 8.80 8.73 4.82
N GLY A 187 8.20 9.07 3.68
CA GLY A 187 7.45 8.12 2.84
C GLY A 187 8.31 6.93 2.38
N ILE A 188 9.55 7.19 1.95
CA ILE A 188 10.52 6.14 1.58
C ILE A 188 10.79 5.24 2.78
N VAL A 189 11.18 5.82 3.92
CA VAL A 189 11.58 5.07 5.12
C VAL A 189 10.44 4.20 5.62
N ILE A 190 9.22 4.76 5.76
CA ILE A 190 8.06 4.00 6.23
C ILE A 190 7.77 2.87 5.24
N THR A 191 7.82 3.11 3.93
CA THR A 191 7.55 2.05 2.95
C THR A 191 8.62 0.97 2.96
N VAL A 192 9.89 1.32 3.12
CA VAL A 192 10.99 0.35 3.23
C VAL A 192 10.80 -0.50 4.49
N LEU A 193 10.58 0.13 5.65
CA LEU A 193 10.42 -0.58 6.92
C LEU A 193 9.19 -1.50 6.94
N THR A 194 8.07 -1.01 6.42
CA THR A 194 6.82 -1.80 6.36
C THR A 194 6.77 -2.75 5.17
N GLN A 195 7.69 -2.61 4.21
CA GLN A 195 7.66 -3.23 2.89
C GLN A 195 6.32 -3.06 2.15
N SER A 196 5.55 -2.02 2.48
CA SER A 196 4.20 -1.78 1.98
C SER A 196 3.94 -0.29 1.71
N SER A 197 3.90 0.08 0.44
CA SER A 197 3.50 1.44 0.05
C SER A 197 2.03 1.69 0.33
N SER A 198 1.17 0.66 0.25
CA SER A 198 -0.25 0.77 0.61
C SER A 198 -0.43 1.15 2.08
N ALA A 199 0.40 0.61 2.99
CA ALA A 199 0.39 1.01 4.39
C ALA A 199 0.82 2.47 4.56
N SER A 200 1.91 2.85 3.88
CA SER A 200 2.45 4.21 3.95
C SER A 200 1.49 5.26 3.37
N ILE A 201 0.86 4.97 2.22
CA ILE A 201 -0.14 5.82 1.58
C ILE A 201 -1.33 6.02 2.51
N ALA A 202 -1.82 4.96 3.14
CA ALA A 202 -2.96 5.08 4.04
C ALA A 202 -2.64 5.89 5.29
N ILE A 203 -1.48 5.66 5.92
CA ILE A 203 -1.00 6.49 7.05
C ILE A 203 -0.93 7.97 6.63
N THR A 204 -0.40 8.23 5.44
CA THR A 204 -0.27 9.57 4.89
C THR A 204 -1.64 10.24 4.68
N ILE A 205 -2.60 9.52 4.08
CA ILE A 205 -3.95 10.04 3.85
C ILE A 205 -4.66 10.28 5.19
N THR A 206 -4.54 9.37 6.17
CA THR A 206 -5.13 9.56 7.50
C THR A 206 -4.53 10.75 8.23
N ALA A 207 -3.21 10.92 8.18
CA ALA A 207 -2.55 12.09 8.76
C ALA A 207 -3.02 13.40 8.10
N ALA A 208 -3.18 13.40 6.76
CA ALA A 208 -3.68 14.57 6.05
C ALA A 208 -5.16 14.86 6.38
N ALA A 209 -5.99 13.83 6.48
CA ALA A 209 -7.41 13.96 6.82
C ALA A 209 -7.65 14.48 8.25
N SER A 210 -6.76 14.15 9.18
CA SER A 210 -6.73 14.68 10.55
C SER A 210 -6.08 16.06 10.67
N GLY A 211 -5.59 16.64 9.57
CA GLY A 211 -4.88 17.93 9.58
C GLY A 211 -3.49 17.87 10.23
N LEU A 212 -2.95 16.68 10.52
CA LEU A 212 -1.63 16.49 11.10
C LEU A 212 -0.51 16.87 10.11
N ILE A 213 -0.74 16.63 8.82
CA ILE A 213 0.14 17.05 7.74
C ILE A 213 -0.67 17.77 6.66
N GLU A 214 -0.08 18.80 6.06
CA GLU A 214 -0.71 19.49 4.95
C GLU A 214 -0.81 18.60 3.71
N LEU A 215 -1.83 18.84 2.87
CA LEU A 215 -2.08 18.04 1.66
C LEU A 215 -0.89 18.06 0.68
N TYR A 216 -0.17 19.18 0.63
CA TYR A 216 1.04 19.32 -0.17
C TYR A 216 2.15 18.37 0.30
N SER A 217 2.43 18.37 1.61
CA SER A 217 3.39 17.48 2.28
C SER A 217 2.98 16.00 2.18
N ALA A 218 1.68 15.72 2.28
CA ALA A 218 1.12 14.39 2.07
C ALA A 218 1.39 13.89 0.64
N GLY A 219 1.28 14.76 -0.37
CA GLY A 219 1.65 14.45 -1.74
C GLY A 219 3.12 14.03 -1.89
N ALA A 220 4.04 14.77 -1.27
CA ALA A 220 5.47 14.42 -1.24
C ALA A 220 5.72 13.06 -0.57
N MET A 221 5.03 12.79 0.54
CA MET A 221 5.13 11.52 1.27
C MET A 221 4.58 10.33 0.48
N VAL A 222 3.48 10.50 -0.27
CA VAL A 222 2.97 9.47 -1.20
C VAL A 222 3.96 9.18 -2.32
N ILE A 223 4.62 10.22 -2.87
CA ILE A 223 5.68 10.04 -3.87
C ILE A 223 6.85 9.24 -3.26
N GLY A 224 7.26 9.60 -2.04
CA GLY A 224 8.25 8.87 -1.27
C GLY A 224 7.88 7.40 -1.07
N ALA A 225 6.62 7.12 -0.75
CA ALA A 225 6.13 5.76 -0.60
C ALA A 225 6.26 4.95 -1.90
N ASN A 226 5.98 5.57 -3.06
CA ASN A 226 6.17 4.92 -4.35
C ASN A 226 7.66 4.61 -4.64
N ILE A 227 8.58 5.50 -4.27
CA ILE A 227 10.02 5.22 -4.37
C ILE A 227 10.39 4.04 -3.44
N GLY A 228 9.91 4.04 -2.20
CA GLY A 228 10.22 3.00 -1.21
C GLY A 228 9.82 1.59 -1.66
N THR A 229 8.77 1.44 -2.46
CA THR A 229 8.33 0.14 -3.03
C THR A 229 9.45 -0.59 -3.77
N THR A 230 10.37 0.15 -4.38
CA THR A 230 11.47 -0.41 -5.18
C THR A 230 12.41 -1.31 -4.38
N SER A 231 12.49 -1.12 -3.06
CA SER A 231 13.24 -1.99 -2.14
C SER A 231 12.86 -3.47 -2.28
N THR A 232 11.56 -3.77 -2.40
CA THR A 232 11.08 -5.15 -2.53
C THR A 232 11.58 -5.83 -3.79
N ALA A 233 11.56 -5.11 -4.92
CA ALA A 233 12.05 -5.62 -6.20
C ALA A 233 13.58 -5.77 -6.20
N ALA A 234 14.30 -4.83 -5.56
CA ALA A 234 15.74 -4.91 -5.40
C ALA A 234 16.15 -6.14 -4.59
N PHE A 235 15.49 -6.40 -3.46
CA PHE A 235 15.74 -7.60 -2.65
C PHE A 235 15.37 -8.89 -3.40
N ALA A 236 14.25 -8.90 -4.12
CA ALA A 236 13.83 -10.06 -4.92
C ALA A 236 14.75 -10.38 -6.10
N ALA A 237 15.59 -9.43 -6.54
CA ALA A 237 16.54 -9.62 -7.64
C ALA A 237 17.91 -10.16 -7.19
N ILE A 238 18.17 -10.24 -5.88
CA ILE A 238 19.41 -10.80 -5.34
C ILE A 238 19.50 -12.28 -5.73
N GLY A 239 20.60 -12.67 -6.38
CA GLY A 239 20.79 -14.05 -6.86
C GLY A 239 19.92 -14.46 -8.06
N ALA A 240 19.13 -13.55 -8.64
CA ALA A 240 18.23 -13.87 -9.75
C ALA A 240 18.92 -13.86 -11.13
N THR A 241 18.24 -14.42 -12.13
CA THR A 241 18.65 -14.41 -13.54
C THR A 241 18.76 -12.98 -14.11
N SER A 242 19.51 -12.82 -15.21
CA SER A 242 19.67 -11.53 -15.89
C SER A 242 18.34 -10.93 -16.37
N ALA A 243 17.34 -11.76 -16.69
CA ALA A 243 16.01 -11.28 -17.05
C ALA A 243 15.26 -10.69 -15.84
N ALA A 244 15.27 -11.38 -14.70
CA ALA A 244 14.69 -10.89 -13.45
C ALA A 244 15.39 -9.62 -12.93
N LYS A 245 16.73 -9.57 -12.98
CA LYS A 245 17.49 -8.37 -12.61
C LYS A 245 17.15 -7.16 -13.48
N ARG A 246 17.01 -7.34 -14.80
CA ARG A 246 16.57 -6.28 -15.72
C ARG A 246 15.15 -5.80 -15.41
N ALA A 247 14.24 -6.71 -15.08
CA ALA A 247 12.87 -6.35 -14.69
C ALA A 247 12.84 -5.54 -13.38
N ALA A 248 13.61 -5.95 -12.36
CA ALA A 248 13.73 -5.21 -11.10
C ALA A 248 14.36 -3.82 -11.30
N ALA A 249 15.43 -3.73 -12.10
CA ALA A 249 16.04 -2.46 -12.46
C ALA A 249 15.05 -1.54 -13.20
N ALA A 250 14.23 -2.08 -14.10
CA ALA A 250 13.20 -1.32 -14.80
C ALA A 250 12.13 -0.76 -13.83
N GLN A 251 11.74 -1.51 -12.80
CA GLN A 251 10.84 -1.01 -11.75
C GLN A 251 11.48 0.15 -10.97
N VAL A 252 12.76 0.01 -10.59
CA VAL A 252 13.50 1.09 -9.89
C VAL A 252 13.54 2.35 -10.76
N ILE A 253 13.95 2.23 -12.02
CA ILE A 253 14.04 3.35 -12.96
C ILE A 253 12.66 3.98 -13.18
N PHE A 254 11.61 3.18 -13.34
CA PHE A 254 10.25 3.66 -13.55
C PHE A 254 9.72 4.42 -12.32
N ASN A 255 9.89 3.90 -11.12
CA ASN A 255 9.41 4.56 -9.90
C ASN A 255 10.19 5.83 -9.59
N LEU A 256 11.51 5.84 -9.82
CA LEU A 256 12.32 7.06 -9.67
C LEU A 256 11.95 8.12 -10.73
N GLY A 257 11.77 7.70 -11.99
CA GLY A 257 11.37 8.60 -13.07
C GLY A 257 9.98 9.20 -12.85
N THR A 258 9.00 8.37 -12.47
CA THR A 258 7.64 8.85 -12.15
C THR A 258 7.64 9.72 -10.90
N ALA A 259 8.47 9.44 -9.90
CA ALA A 259 8.61 10.31 -8.72
C ALA A 259 9.20 11.68 -9.08
N ALA A 260 10.23 11.74 -9.92
CA ALA A 260 10.79 13.01 -10.38
C ALA A 260 9.74 13.85 -11.15
N ILE A 261 9.00 13.21 -12.05
CA ILE A 261 7.90 13.87 -12.79
C ILE A 261 6.81 14.33 -11.82
N ALA A 262 6.42 13.48 -10.86
CA ALA A 262 5.38 13.81 -9.88
C ALA A 262 5.80 15.00 -9.00
N LEU A 263 7.06 15.08 -8.56
CA LEU A 263 7.57 16.23 -7.79
C LEU A 263 7.55 17.53 -8.59
N LEU A 264 7.84 17.48 -9.89
CA LEU A 264 7.77 18.67 -10.77
C LEU A 264 6.33 19.15 -10.97
N ILE A 265 5.37 18.24 -11.03
CA ILE A 265 3.95 18.55 -11.23
C ILE A 265 3.25 18.90 -9.91
N LEU A 266 3.75 18.42 -8.76
CA LEU A 266 3.12 18.60 -7.46
C LEU A 266 2.77 20.06 -7.14
N PRO A 267 3.66 21.07 -7.32
CA PRO A 267 3.30 22.49 -7.14
C PRO A 267 2.11 22.95 -7.97
N LEU A 268 1.97 22.45 -9.20
CA LEU A 268 0.92 22.86 -10.13
C LEU A 268 -0.46 22.34 -9.71
N LEU A 269 -0.52 21.23 -8.97
CA LEU A 269 -1.78 20.65 -8.50
C LEU A 269 -2.43 21.47 -7.37
N PHE A 270 -1.66 22.30 -6.68
CA PHE A 270 -2.10 23.08 -5.52
C PHE A 270 -2.06 24.59 -5.75
N TYR A 271 -1.90 25.02 -7.01
CA TYR A 271 -1.90 26.43 -7.41
C TYR A 271 -3.30 26.95 -7.80
N PHE A 272 -4.37 26.18 -7.53
CA PHE A 272 -5.76 26.51 -7.83
C PHE A 272 -6.60 26.62 -6.56
#